data_AF-A0A497AM11-F1
#
_entry.id   AF-A0A497AM11-F1
#
_cell.length_a   1.000
_cell.length_b   1.000
_cell.length_c   1.000
_cell.angle_alpha   90.00
_cell.angle_beta   90.00
_cell.angle_gamma   90.00
#
_symmetry.space_group_name_H-M   'P 1'
#
loop_
_entity.id
_entity.type
_entity.pdbx_description
1 polymer ?
#
loop_
_entity_poly.entity_id
_entity_poly.type
_entity_poly.pdbx_seq_one_letter_code
_entity_poly.pdbx_strand_id
1 'polypeptide(L)'
;MRIDGILEKLAKSEHELYPRATTDDVAKTEALIGISLPESYRQFVMEFSNGAYLFMLQEVSAVGDGNEQIGPIQNIFHRVWTTGEALTSEELEAEIEFRKGGTVKRRHLVPFSLDHNGNEWCFVAESLGADNEYPVAYLDNSNPKLFGRLENFAAWLKVLVDAGDEVIRTLYDDDVIYDELGLG
;
A
#
# COMPACT_ATOMS: atom_id res chain seq x y z
N MET A 1 5.02 15.67 -3.77
CA MET A 1 4.70 16.36 -2.49
C MET A 1 5.72 15.91 -1.45
N ARG A 2 6.40 16.80 -0.70
CA ARG A 2 7.29 16.34 0.39
C ARG A 2 6.47 15.90 1.59
N ILE A 3 6.75 14.73 2.14
CA ILE A 3 5.97 14.16 3.24
C ILE A 3 6.48 14.56 4.63
N ASP A 4 7.54 15.39 4.70
CA ASP A 4 8.23 15.78 5.93
C ASP A 4 7.27 16.20 7.05
N GLY A 5 6.31 17.08 6.76
CA GLY A 5 5.32 17.54 7.75
C GLY A 5 4.30 16.48 8.18
N ILE A 6 4.07 15.45 7.37
CA ILE A 6 3.26 14.28 7.74
C ILE A 6 4.08 13.36 8.65
N LEU A 7 5.36 13.12 8.32
CA LEU A 7 6.26 12.30 9.14
C LEU A 7 6.51 12.91 10.52
N GLU A 8 6.65 14.23 10.61
CA GLU A 8 6.77 14.94 11.90
C GLU A 8 5.54 14.77 12.80
N LYS A 9 4.34 14.71 12.21
CA LYS A 9 3.11 14.44 12.96
C LYS A 9 3.03 12.97 13.36
N LEU A 10 3.34 12.07 12.43
CA LEU A 10 3.35 10.63 12.66
C LEU A 10 4.27 10.30 13.84
N ALA A 11 5.50 10.82 13.87
CA ALA A 11 6.49 10.60 14.94
C ALA A 11 6.04 10.99 16.37
N LYS A 12 4.89 11.66 16.53
CA LYS A 12 4.32 12.03 17.84
C LYS A 12 3.39 10.96 18.43
N SER A 13 3.12 9.89 17.68
CA SER A 13 2.21 8.81 18.07
C SER A 13 2.98 7.51 18.29
N GLU A 14 2.30 6.50 18.84
CA GLU A 14 2.87 5.18 19.08
C GLU A 14 2.77 4.31 17.80
N HIS A 15 3.87 3.64 17.47
CA HIS A 15 4.00 2.79 16.29
C HIS A 15 4.94 1.63 16.60
N GLU A 16 4.76 0.52 15.88
CA GLU A 16 5.81 -0.48 15.75
C GLU A 16 6.69 -0.10 14.55
N LEU A 17 7.98 0.12 14.79
CA LEU A 17 8.93 0.60 13.78
C LEU A 17 10.08 -0.38 13.57
N TYR A 18 10.71 -0.27 12.42
CA TYR A 18 11.88 -1.03 12.01
C TYR A 18 13.01 -0.09 11.57
N PRO A 19 14.28 -0.51 11.60
CA PRO A 19 15.39 0.29 11.07
C PRO A 19 15.09 0.82 9.66
N ARG A 20 15.45 2.08 9.42
CA ARG A 20 15.22 2.77 8.15
C ARG A 20 15.90 2.06 6.99
N ALA A 21 15.29 2.14 5.82
CA ALA A 21 15.81 1.57 4.59
C ALA A 21 17.03 2.37 4.11
N THR A 22 17.97 1.66 3.51
CA THR A 22 19.04 2.26 2.73
C THR A 22 18.60 2.48 1.28
N THR A 23 19.35 3.28 0.54
CA THR A 23 19.16 3.41 -0.92
C THR A 23 19.32 2.05 -1.63
N ASP A 24 20.19 1.18 -1.12
CA ASP A 24 20.40 -0.16 -1.70
C ASP A 24 19.18 -1.07 -1.49
N ASP A 25 18.50 -0.96 -0.35
CA ASP A 25 17.26 -1.71 -0.09
C ASP A 25 16.16 -1.33 -1.09
N VAL A 26 15.98 -0.02 -1.30
CA VAL A 26 15.02 0.52 -2.28
C VAL A 26 15.39 0.04 -3.68
N ALA A 27 16.65 0.20 -4.10
CA ALA A 27 17.11 -0.20 -5.41
C ALA A 27 16.95 -1.71 -5.66
N LYS A 28 17.22 -2.54 -4.64
CA LYS A 28 17.01 -3.99 -4.68
C LYS A 28 15.54 -4.33 -4.91
N THR A 29 14.62 -3.71 -4.16
CA THR A 29 13.17 -3.93 -4.36
C THR A 29 12.72 -3.48 -5.74
N GLU A 30 13.05 -2.25 -6.16
CA GLU A 30 12.67 -1.72 -7.48
C GLU A 30 13.18 -2.61 -8.63
N ALA A 31 14.40 -3.14 -8.52
CA ALA A 31 14.96 -4.06 -9.50
C ALA A 31 14.21 -5.41 -9.56
N LEU A 32 13.76 -5.93 -8.41
CA LEU A 32 13.03 -7.20 -8.34
C LEU A 32 11.60 -7.07 -8.86
N ILE A 33 10.92 -5.95 -8.60
CA ILE A 33 9.54 -5.73 -9.05
C ILE A 33 9.46 -5.09 -10.45
N GLY A 34 10.58 -4.58 -10.97
CA GLY A 34 10.66 -3.95 -12.29
C GLY A 34 9.94 -2.59 -12.37
N ILE A 35 9.68 -1.95 -11.24
CA ILE A 35 8.90 -0.71 -11.10
C ILE A 35 9.65 0.20 -10.11
N SER A 36 9.77 1.49 -10.43
CA SER A 36 10.25 2.49 -9.47
C SER A 36 9.18 2.77 -8.43
N LEU A 37 9.52 2.75 -7.15
CA LEU A 37 8.59 3.07 -6.06
C LEU A 37 8.26 4.57 -6.09
N PRO A 38 7.08 4.99 -5.60
CA PRO A 38 6.73 6.41 -5.55
C PRO A 38 7.63 7.17 -4.57
N GLU A 39 7.92 8.43 -4.89
CA GLU A 39 8.86 9.27 -4.13
C GLU A 39 8.47 9.39 -2.66
N SER A 40 7.20 9.67 -2.38
CA SER A 40 6.70 9.75 -1.00
C SER A 40 6.86 8.45 -0.21
N TYR A 41 6.72 7.29 -0.84
CA TYR A 41 6.95 6.01 -0.19
C TYR A 41 8.44 5.77 0.08
N ARG A 42 9.33 6.12 -0.87
CA ARG A 42 10.79 6.07 -0.66
C ARG A 42 11.21 6.93 0.54
N GLN A 43 10.71 8.16 0.62
CA GLN A 43 10.95 9.05 1.76
C GLN A 43 10.48 8.40 3.07
N PHE A 44 9.29 7.79 3.09
CA PHE A 44 8.78 7.12 4.29
C PHE A 44 9.71 6.00 4.75
N VAL A 45 10.10 5.08 3.86
CA VAL A 45 10.92 3.93 4.27
C VAL A 45 12.35 4.32 4.67
N MET A 46 12.91 5.36 4.05
CA MET A 46 14.28 5.83 4.32
C MET A 46 14.39 6.78 5.51
N GLU A 47 13.33 7.54 5.81
CA GLU A 47 13.39 8.58 6.85
C GLU A 47 12.60 8.21 8.10
N PHE A 48 11.57 7.37 7.98
CA PHE A 48 10.70 6.97 9.08
C PHE A 48 10.94 5.52 9.47
N SER A 49 10.56 4.54 8.63
CA SER A 49 10.61 3.12 8.99
C SER A 49 10.54 2.18 7.79
N ASN A 50 11.41 1.16 7.72
CA ASN A 50 11.38 0.15 6.67
C ASN A 50 10.46 -1.03 7.03
N GLY A 51 9.16 -0.81 6.91
CA GLY A 51 8.15 -1.67 7.51
C GLY A 51 7.68 -1.08 8.83
N ALA A 52 6.37 -0.92 9.00
CA ALA A 52 5.82 -0.36 10.23
C ALA A 52 4.39 -0.84 10.49
N TYR A 53 4.02 -0.90 11.76
CA TYR A 53 2.62 -1.01 12.19
C TYR A 53 2.22 0.34 12.80
N LEU A 54 1.65 1.20 11.96
CA LEU A 54 1.34 2.58 12.31
C LEU A 54 0.11 2.64 13.22
N PHE A 55 0.17 3.41 14.32
CA PHE A 55 -0.92 3.53 15.31
C PHE A 55 -1.33 2.17 15.90
N MET A 56 -0.46 1.17 15.82
CA MET A 56 -0.77 -0.21 16.14
C MET A 56 -1.99 -0.75 15.40
N LEU A 57 -2.25 -0.28 14.17
CA LEU A 57 -3.42 -0.66 13.37
C LEU A 57 -3.11 -0.91 11.89
N GLN A 58 -2.33 -0.05 11.25
CA GLN A 58 -2.12 -0.09 9.80
C GLN A 58 -0.70 -0.54 9.49
N GLU A 59 -0.56 -1.72 8.88
CA GLU A 59 0.73 -2.17 8.36
C GLU A 59 1.17 -1.32 7.16
N VAL A 60 2.45 -1.04 7.02
CA VAL A 60 3.07 -0.56 5.78
C VAL A 60 4.26 -1.46 5.49
N SER A 61 4.28 -2.06 4.30
CA SER A 61 5.27 -3.05 3.87
C SER A 61 6.70 -2.50 3.88
N ALA A 62 7.68 -3.41 3.89
CA ALA A 62 9.10 -3.06 3.83
C ALA A 62 9.66 -3.11 2.39
N VAL A 63 10.92 -2.70 2.25
CA VAL A 63 11.78 -2.86 1.06
C VAL A 63 13.10 -3.55 1.48
N GLY A 64 13.86 -4.04 0.50
CA GLY A 64 15.10 -4.78 0.75
C GLY A 64 14.87 -6.03 1.59
N ASP A 65 15.79 -6.35 2.49
CA ASP A 65 15.61 -7.50 3.39
C ASP A 65 14.56 -7.24 4.49
N GLY A 66 14.28 -5.96 4.79
CA GLY A 66 13.09 -5.50 5.49
C GLY A 66 12.79 -6.10 6.87
N ASN A 67 11.64 -5.75 7.42
CA ASN A 67 11.07 -6.44 8.58
C ASN A 67 10.44 -7.77 8.11
N GLU A 68 10.98 -8.93 8.52
CA GLU A 68 10.43 -10.24 8.12
C GLU A 68 8.97 -10.46 8.56
N GLN A 69 8.50 -9.75 9.59
CA GLN A 69 7.11 -9.84 10.06
C GLN A 69 6.13 -9.05 9.18
N ILE A 70 6.62 -8.02 8.48
CA ILE A 70 5.85 -7.12 7.62
C ILE A 70 6.35 -7.35 6.19
N GLY A 71 5.66 -8.21 5.45
CA GLY A 71 6.11 -8.75 4.17
C GLY A 71 6.70 -7.67 3.24
N PRO A 72 8.01 -7.73 2.88
CA PRO A 72 8.59 -6.79 1.94
C PRO A 72 7.87 -6.82 0.60
N ILE A 73 7.73 -5.67 -0.07
CA ILE A 73 6.93 -5.53 -1.31
C ILE A 73 7.27 -6.62 -2.35
N GLN A 74 8.56 -6.90 -2.56
CA GLN A 74 9.00 -7.89 -3.56
C GLN A 74 8.54 -9.33 -3.25
N ASN A 75 8.22 -9.63 -1.99
CA ASN A 75 7.77 -10.95 -1.56
C ASN A 75 6.25 -11.12 -1.69
N ILE A 76 5.51 -10.02 -1.84
CA ILE A 76 4.04 -10.02 -1.92
C ILE A 76 3.53 -9.57 -3.29
N PHE A 77 4.36 -8.88 -4.08
CA PHE A 77 4.02 -8.46 -5.42
C PHE A 77 3.74 -9.67 -6.33
N HIS A 78 2.61 -9.62 -7.05
CA HIS A 78 2.09 -10.69 -7.92
C HIS A 78 1.90 -12.03 -7.22
N ARG A 79 1.61 -12.01 -5.92
CA ARG A 79 1.31 -13.20 -5.12
C ARG A 79 0.02 -13.00 -4.35
N VAL A 80 -0.68 -14.09 -4.11
CA VAL A 80 -1.78 -14.13 -3.15
C VAL A 80 -1.16 -14.17 -1.76
N TRP A 81 -1.35 -13.14 -0.95
CA TRP A 81 -0.73 -13.06 0.39
C TRP A 81 -1.09 -14.26 1.27
N THR A 82 -2.36 -14.69 1.25
CA THR A 82 -2.86 -15.76 2.11
C THR A 82 -2.29 -17.15 1.79
N THR A 83 -1.87 -17.39 0.55
CA THR A 83 -1.32 -18.69 0.11
C THR A 83 0.16 -18.64 -0.26
N GLY A 84 0.70 -17.45 -0.52
CA GLY A 84 2.04 -17.22 -1.06
C GLY A 84 2.21 -17.60 -2.54
N GLU A 85 1.15 -18.07 -3.20
CA GLU A 85 1.18 -18.53 -4.59
C GLU A 85 1.31 -17.36 -5.54
N ALA A 86 2.12 -17.54 -6.59
CA ALA A 86 2.23 -16.55 -7.65
C ALA A 86 0.94 -16.53 -8.49
N LEU A 87 0.48 -15.33 -8.84
CA LEU A 87 -0.63 -15.15 -9.76
C LEU A 87 -0.26 -15.70 -11.14
N THR A 88 -1.22 -16.33 -11.79
CA THR A 88 -1.11 -16.79 -13.17
C THR A 88 -1.08 -15.61 -14.15
N SER A 89 -0.58 -15.85 -15.37
CA SER A 89 -0.61 -14.83 -16.42
C SER A 89 -2.03 -14.35 -16.75
N GLU A 90 -3.04 -15.21 -16.61
CA GLU A 90 -4.44 -14.84 -16.82
C GLU A 90 -4.92 -13.88 -15.73
N GLU A 91 -4.63 -14.19 -14.45
CA GLU A 91 -4.96 -13.32 -13.33
C GLU A 91 -4.24 -11.98 -13.39
N LEU A 92 -2.98 -11.95 -13.84
CA LEU A 92 -2.21 -10.72 -14.01
C LEU A 92 -2.78 -9.80 -15.10
N GLU A 93 -3.38 -10.37 -16.15
CA GLU A 93 -4.01 -9.61 -17.23
C GLU A 93 -5.48 -9.27 -16.97
N ALA A 94 -6.06 -9.78 -15.88
CA ALA A 94 -7.43 -9.46 -15.48
C ALA A 94 -7.61 -7.95 -15.21
N GLU A 95 -8.70 -7.39 -15.73
CA GLU A 95 -9.12 -6.03 -15.41
C GLU A 95 -9.89 -6.01 -14.09
N ILE A 96 -9.44 -5.18 -13.16
CA ILE A 96 -10.07 -4.96 -11.86
C ILE A 96 -10.81 -3.63 -11.91
N GLU A 97 -12.10 -3.65 -11.59
CA GLU A 97 -12.95 -2.47 -11.61
C GLU A 97 -12.75 -1.59 -10.36
N PHE A 98 -12.78 -0.28 -10.54
CA PHE A 98 -12.94 0.66 -9.43
C PHE A 98 -14.42 0.82 -9.08
N ARG A 99 -14.76 0.94 -7.79
CA ARG A 99 -16.12 1.22 -7.31
C ARG A 99 -16.74 2.46 -7.97
N LYS A 100 -15.94 3.51 -8.22
CA LYS A 100 -16.39 4.76 -8.84
C LYS A 100 -16.23 4.78 -10.37
N GLY A 101 -15.97 3.63 -10.99
CA GLY A 101 -15.80 3.47 -12.43
C GLY A 101 -14.35 3.54 -12.91
N GLY A 102 -14.11 2.90 -14.06
CA GLY A 102 -12.77 2.66 -14.61
C GLY A 102 -12.22 1.28 -14.23
N THR A 103 -11.16 0.87 -14.90
CA THR A 103 -10.48 -0.42 -14.67
C THR A 103 -8.96 -0.23 -14.64
N VAL A 104 -8.26 -1.20 -14.07
CA VAL A 104 -6.80 -1.35 -14.17
C VAL A 104 -6.45 -2.83 -14.20
N LYS A 105 -5.39 -3.21 -14.91
CA LYS A 105 -4.92 -4.60 -14.90
C LYS A 105 -4.28 -4.97 -13.57
N ARG A 106 -4.56 -6.18 -13.06
CA ARG A 106 -4.00 -6.70 -11.80
C ARG A 106 -2.47 -6.57 -11.75
N ARG A 107 -1.77 -6.79 -12.87
CA ARG A 107 -0.30 -6.66 -12.94
C ARG A 107 0.24 -5.27 -12.56
N HIS A 108 -0.58 -4.22 -12.64
CA HIS A 108 -0.21 -2.86 -12.28
C HIS A 108 -0.47 -2.52 -10.81
N LEU A 109 -0.97 -3.47 -10.01
CA LEU A 109 -1.21 -3.26 -8.59
C LEU A 109 0.00 -3.74 -7.79
N VAL A 110 0.72 -2.79 -7.18
CA VAL A 110 1.87 -3.07 -6.30
C VAL A 110 1.43 -2.87 -4.86
N PRO A 111 1.26 -3.94 -4.05
CA PRO A 111 0.82 -3.81 -2.67
C PRO A 111 1.89 -3.12 -1.81
N PHE A 112 1.46 -2.27 -0.88
CA PHE A 112 2.32 -1.57 0.09
C PHE A 112 1.79 -1.59 1.52
N SER A 113 0.60 -2.15 1.74
CA SER A 113 -0.01 -2.33 3.05
C SER A 113 -1.04 -3.45 2.96
N LEU A 114 -1.08 -4.31 3.97
CA LEU A 114 -1.99 -5.44 4.06
C LEU A 114 -2.90 -5.24 5.28
N ASP A 115 -4.15 -5.70 5.18
CA ASP A 115 -5.04 -5.83 6.32
C ASP A 115 -5.10 -7.28 6.83
N HIS A 116 -5.70 -7.47 7.99
CA HIS A 116 -5.85 -8.81 8.59
C HIS A 116 -6.81 -9.74 7.82
N ASN A 117 -7.58 -9.21 6.86
CA ASN A 117 -8.51 -9.97 6.02
C ASN A 117 -7.87 -10.41 4.71
N GLY A 118 -6.61 -10.06 4.47
CA GLY A 118 -5.88 -10.39 3.24
C GLY A 118 -6.18 -9.42 2.09
N ASN A 119 -6.79 -8.28 2.37
CA ASN A 119 -6.92 -7.16 1.44
C ASN A 119 -5.67 -6.30 1.47
N GLU A 120 -5.52 -5.46 0.45
CA GLU A 120 -4.28 -4.72 0.24
C GLU A 120 -4.52 -3.30 -0.24
N TRP A 121 -3.73 -2.35 0.27
CA TRP A 121 -3.54 -1.09 -0.41
C TRP A 121 -2.44 -1.24 -1.46
N CYS A 122 -2.71 -0.79 -2.67
CA CYS A 122 -1.81 -0.88 -3.81
C CYS A 122 -1.47 0.48 -4.39
N PHE A 123 -0.24 0.64 -4.87
CA PHE A 123 0.09 1.60 -5.92
C PHE A 123 -0.55 1.13 -7.24
N VAL A 124 -1.22 2.05 -7.93
CA VAL A 124 -1.80 1.83 -9.25
C VAL A 124 -0.76 2.24 -10.30
N ALA A 125 0.18 1.34 -10.56
CA ALA A 125 1.40 1.56 -11.34
C ALA A 125 1.24 1.31 -12.85
N GLU A 126 0.25 1.96 -13.48
CA GLU A 126 0.08 1.93 -14.94
C GLU A 126 1.11 2.80 -15.66
N SER A 127 1.33 4.00 -15.12
CA SER A 127 2.36 4.94 -15.57
C SER A 127 2.74 5.84 -14.40
N LEU A 128 4.04 6.11 -14.25
CA LEU A 128 4.51 6.99 -13.19
C LEU A 128 4.09 8.42 -13.53
N GLY A 129 3.36 9.07 -12.63
CA GLY A 129 2.93 10.46 -12.82
C GLY A 129 4.11 11.41 -12.94
N ALA A 130 3.87 12.62 -13.45
CA ALA A 130 4.90 13.66 -13.61
C ALA A 130 5.64 14.02 -12.31
N ASP A 131 5.03 13.74 -11.16
CA ASP A 131 5.55 14.03 -9.83
C ASP A 131 6.30 12.85 -9.19
N ASN A 132 6.58 11.78 -9.95
CA ASN A 132 7.13 10.51 -9.46
C ASN A 132 6.24 9.84 -8.40
N GLU A 133 4.93 9.89 -8.61
CA GLU A 133 3.92 9.32 -7.71
C GLU A 133 2.96 8.43 -8.50
N TYR A 134 2.34 7.48 -7.79
CA TYR A 134 1.23 6.68 -8.27
C TYR A 134 -0.01 6.94 -7.44
N PRO A 135 -1.22 6.96 -8.04
CA PRO A 135 -2.45 6.81 -7.28
C PRO A 135 -2.40 5.55 -6.42
N VAL A 136 -3.14 5.57 -5.30
CA VAL A 136 -3.32 4.37 -4.48
C VAL A 136 -4.78 3.98 -4.42
N ALA A 137 -5.04 2.68 -4.24
CA ALA A 137 -6.38 2.14 -4.07
C ALA A 137 -6.34 0.90 -3.19
N TYR A 138 -7.46 0.63 -2.53
CA TYR A 138 -7.67 -0.54 -1.70
C TYR A 138 -8.29 -1.65 -2.52
N LEU A 139 -7.68 -2.83 -2.55
CA LEU A 139 -8.18 -4.00 -3.23
C LEU A 139 -8.81 -4.97 -2.23
N ASP A 140 -10.09 -5.25 -2.46
CA ASP A 140 -10.74 -6.44 -1.91
C ASP A 140 -10.27 -7.67 -2.70
N ASN A 141 -9.48 -8.56 -2.06
CA ASN A 141 -8.98 -9.76 -2.72
C ASN A 141 -10.04 -10.89 -2.77
N SER A 142 -11.05 -10.87 -1.91
CA SER A 142 -12.11 -11.88 -1.87
C SER A 142 -13.11 -11.68 -3.00
N ASN A 143 -13.41 -10.42 -3.32
CA ASN A 143 -14.21 -10.03 -4.47
C ASN A 143 -13.47 -8.91 -5.26
N PRO A 144 -12.55 -9.28 -6.18
CA PRO A 144 -11.61 -8.36 -6.82
C PRO A 144 -12.23 -7.06 -7.33
N LYS A 145 -12.11 -6.01 -6.52
CA LYS A 145 -12.65 -4.68 -6.78
C LYS A 145 -11.86 -3.62 -6.00
N LEU A 146 -11.66 -2.46 -6.62
CA LEU A 146 -10.87 -1.37 -6.06
C LEU A 146 -11.74 -0.28 -5.43
N PHE A 147 -11.37 0.11 -4.22
CA PHE A 147 -12.02 1.11 -3.39
C PHE A 147 -11.03 2.21 -3.01
N GLY A 148 -11.55 3.32 -2.48
CA GLY A 148 -10.73 4.30 -1.77
C GLY A 148 -9.62 4.93 -2.60
N ARG A 149 -9.84 5.17 -3.90
CA ARG A 149 -8.82 5.76 -4.77
C ARG A 149 -8.37 7.13 -4.25
N LEU A 150 -7.09 7.27 -3.93
CA LEU A 150 -6.43 8.52 -3.52
C LEU A 150 -5.31 8.90 -4.50
N GLU A 151 -4.90 10.16 -4.43
CA GLU A 151 -3.93 10.74 -5.38
C GLU A 151 -2.54 10.10 -5.32
N ASN A 152 -2.08 9.72 -4.12
CA ASN A 152 -0.76 9.11 -3.88
C ASN A 152 -0.63 8.60 -2.44
N PHE A 153 0.51 7.97 -2.13
CA PHE A 153 0.85 7.48 -0.80
C PHE A 153 0.84 8.59 0.26
N ALA A 154 1.32 9.79 -0.07
CA ALA A 154 1.31 10.90 0.87
C ALA A 154 -0.11 11.34 1.25
N ALA A 155 -1.04 11.35 0.30
CA ALA A 155 -2.45 11.61 0.55
C ALA A 155 -3.07 10.52 1.45
N TRP A 156 -2.73 9.26 1.20
CA TRP A 156 -3.14 8.13 2.05
C TRP A 156 -2.61 8.25 3.48
N LEU A 157 -1.31 8.51 3.64
CA LEU A 157 -0.67 8.65 4.94
C LEU A 157 -1.25 9.84 5.72
N LYS A 158 -1.61 10.93 5.01
CA LYS A 158 -2.28 12.08 5.61
C LYS A 158 -3.64 11.70 6.22
N VAL A 159 -4.44 10.89 5.54
CA VAL A 159 -5.73 10.41 6.07
C VAL A 159 -5.50 9.60 7.35
N LEU A 160 -4.57 8.64 7.31
CA LEU A 160 -4.21 7.82 8.46
C LEU A 160 -3.78 8.69 9.66
N VAL A 161 -2.91 9.67 9.43
CA VAL A 161 -2.39 10.55 10.50
C VAL A 161 -3.45 11.49 11.07
N ASP A 162 -4.31 12.05 10.22
CA ASP A 162 -5.32 13.00 10.68
C ASP A 162 -6.48 12.30 11.41
N ALA A 163 -6.80 11.06 11.05
CA ALA A 163 -7.87 10.28 11.67
C ALA A 163 -7.41 9.42 12.86
N GLY A 164 -6.20 8.85 12.78
CA GLY A 164 -5.71 7.87 13.76
C GLY A 164 -6.46 6.54 13.69
N ASP A 165 -7.01 6.19 12.53
CA ASP A 165 -7.83 4.99 12.29
C ASP A 165 -7.53 4.40 10.90
N GLU A 166 -8.01 3.19 10.61
CA GLU A 166 -7.83 2.52 9.32
C GLU A 166 -8.29 3.44 8.18
N VAL A 167 -7.44 3.61 7.17
CA VAL A 167 -7.72 4.57 6.09
C VAL A 167 -9.03 4.22 5.39
N ILE A 168 -9.29 2.93 5.15
CA ILE A 168 -10.49 2.51 4.44
C ILE A 168 -11.77 2.83 5.23
N ARG A 169 -11.75 2.64 6.56
CA ARG A 169 -12.85 3.00 7.48
C ARG A 169 -13.06 4.51 7.61
N THR A 170 -12.03 5.30 7.35
CA THR A 170 -12.16 6.77 7.31
C THR A 170 -12.77 7.26 5.99
N LEU A 171 -12.57 6.53 4.89
CA LEU A 171 -13.03 6.95 3.55
C LEU A 171 -14.48 6.61 3.24
N TYR A 172 -15.06 5.66 3.97
CA TYR A 172 -16.39 5.13 3.71
C TYR A 172 -17.20 4.99 5.01
N ASP A 173 -18.51 5.03 4.86
CA ASP A 173 -19.46 4.76 5.93
C ASP A 173 -19.65 3.25 6.17
N ASP A 174 -20.30 2.95 7.29
CA ASP A 174 -20.61 1.61 7.76
C ASP A 174 -21.29 0.74 6.68
N ASP A 175 -22.19 1.32 5.88
CA ASP A 175 -22.88 0.59 4.82
C ASP A 175 -21.88 0.00 3.80
N VAL A 176 -20.88 0.77 3.35
CA VAL A 176 -19.87 0.24 2.42
C VAL A 176 -18.92 -0.72 3.14
N ILE A 177 -18.51 -0.40 4.36
CA ILE A 177 -17.55 -1.19 5.14
C ILE A 177 -18.11 -2.57 5.45
N TYR A 178 -19.38 -2.66 5.88
CA TYR A 178 -20.02 -3.92 6.27
C TYR A 178 -20.68 -4.63 5.09
N ASP A 179 -21.43 -3.92 4.23
CA ASP A 179 -22.24 -4.58 3.21
C ASP A 179 -21.48 -4.86 1.91
N GLU A 180 -20.54 -3.98 1.51
CA GLU A 180 -19.76 -4.18 0.29
C GLU A 180 -18.41 -4.88 0.56
N LEU A 181 -17.69 -4.46 1.60
CA LEU A 181 -16.34 -4.97 1.92
C LEU A 181 -16.34 -6.12 2.94
N GLY A 182 -17.43 -6.35 3.65
CA GLY A 182 -17.53 -7.44 4.64
C GLY A 182 -16.60 -7.27 5.86
N LEU A 183 -16.19 -6.04 6.18
CA LEU A 183 -15.24 -5.73 7.26
C LEU A 183 -15.96 -5.52 8.60
N GLY A 184 -16.53 -6.62 9.11
CA GLY A 184 -17.32 -6.74 10.35
C GLY A 184 -16.51 -6.92 11.63
#